data_AF-A0A447QZ35-F1
#
_entry.id   AF-A0A447QZ35-F1
#
_cell.length_a   1.000
_cell.length_b   1.000
_cell.length_c   1.000
_cell.angle_alpha   90.00
_cell.angle_beta   90.00
_cell.angle_gamma   90.00
#
_symmetry.space_group_name_H-M   'P 1'
#
loop_
_entity.id
_entity.type
_entity.pdbx_description
1 polymer ?
#
loop_
_entity_poly.entity_id
_entity_poly.type
_entity_poly.pdbx_seq_one_letter_code
_entity_poly.pdbx_strand_id
1 'polypeptide(L)'
;MLLTGMALAVPCVIGIVFYAQWLDKRYPDFVPRTLNADEVNAALEQYNKEKEQKDLPSLTLSLLPIVVPIVLIFLKAICSTLATIEGWSGLATHPVVQAINFVGSPVIALAISVLLAVYTLVPRMDKHTTAERLEEGLQSAGIILLVTGAGGALGAILRDSGAGQQLAEQVANLPISPILIPFIVATLVRLIQGSGTVAMITAASISAPILAQIPGINMLLAAQAATMGSLFFGYFNDSLFWVVNRMMGVSDVKQQMVVWSVPTTIAWAIGGTGVALINLLFGSGGSWLDPLLPIVVLAAIMLWVRWQAQGIKDKLVVKD
;
A
#
# COMPACT_ATOMS: atom_id res chain seq x y z
N MET A 1 1.66 9.02 12.18
CA MET A 1 1.51 7.78 11.41
C MET A 1 0.33 7.89 10.45
N LEU A 2 -0.91 7.76 10.90
CA LEU A 2 -2.08 7.81 9.99
C LEU A 2 -2.25 9.18 9.31
N LEU A 3 -2.22 10.28 10.08
CA LEU A 3 -2.37 11.64 9.53
C LEU A 3 -1.28 11.97 8.49
N THR A 4 -0.03 11.62 8.79
CA THR A 4 1.09 11.83 7.87
C THR A 4 0.98 10.98 6.62
N GLY A 5 0.50 9.74 6.73
CA GLY A 5 0.25 8.88 5.58
C GLY A 5 -0.88 9.42 4.70
N MET A 6 -1.97 9.90 5.29
CA MET A 6 -3.06 10.55 4.54
C MET A 6 -2.58 11.83 3.84
N ALA A 7 -1.78 12.65 4.53
CA ALA A 7 -1.21 13.86 3.94
C ALA A 7 -0.31 13.55 2.74
N LEU A 8 0.50 12.48 2.81
CA LEU A 8 1.34 12.01 1.70
C LEU A 8 0.54 11.33 0.57
N ALA A 9 -0.62 10.74 0.87
CA ALA A 9 -1.46 10.10 -0.13
C ALA A 9 -2.13 11.11 -1.08
N VAL A 10 -2.52 12.29 -0.58
CA VAL A 10 -3.19 13.35 -1.37
C VAL A 10 -2.40 13.72 -2.63
N PRO A 11 -1.10 14.12 -2.57
CA PRO A 11 -0.35 14.48 -3.76
C PRO A 11 -0.14 13.29 -4.70
N CYS A 12 -0.02 12.06 -4.18
CA CYS A 12 0.08 10.86 -5.01
C CYS A 12 -1.20 10.64 -5.84
N VAL A 13 -2.37 10.78 -5.22
CA VAL A 13 -3.67 10.68 -5.91
C VAL A 13 -3.80 11.76 -6.98
N ILE A 14 -3.47 13.01 -6.65
CA ILE A 14 -3.49 14.12 -7.61
C ILE A 14 -2.59 13.82 -8.81
N GLY A 15 -1.36 13.32 -8.58
CA GLY A 15 -0.43 12.95 -9.65
C GLY A 15 -0.95 11.84 -10.55
N ILE A 16 -1.54 10.80 -9.97
CA ILE A 16 -2.17 9.70 -10.74
C ILE A 16 -3.33 10.23 -11.59
N VAL A 17 -4.19 11.08 -11.03
CA VAL A 17 -5.34 11.66 -11.76
C VAL A 17 -4.88 12.53 -12.92
N PHE A 18 -3.87 13.38 -12.71
CA PHE A 18 -3.30 14.18 -13.81
C PHE A 18 -2.67 13.31 -14.90
N TYR A 19 -1.98 12.23 -14.52
CA TYR A 19 -1.47 11.27 -15.49
C TYR A 19 -2.59 10.60 -16.29
N ALA A 20 -3.66 10.17 -15.62
CA ALA A 20 -4.81 9.57 -16.30
C ALA A 20 -5.46 10.54 -17.30
N GLN A 21 -5.67 11.80 -16.91
CA GLN A 21 -6.17 12.85 -17.81
C GLN A 21 -5.23 13.16 -18.98
N TRP A 22 -3.92 13.11 -18.74
CA TRP A 22 -2.91 13.31 -19.79
C TRP A 22 -2.86 12.12 -20.75
N LEU A 23 -2.96 10.89 -20.22
CA LEU A 23 -2.97 9.66 -21.00
C LEU A 23 -4.18 9.64 -21.93
N ASP A 24 -5.37 9.97 -21.41
CA ASP A 24 -6.61 10.06 -22.17
C ASP A 24 -6.51 11.04 -23.36
N LYS A 25 -5.99 12.24 -23.13
CA LYS A 25 -5.83 13.26 -24.19
C LYS A 25 -4.79 12.90 -25.24
N ARG A 26 -3.71 12.21 -24.86
CA ARG A 26 -2.52 12.06 -25.73
C ARG A 26 -2.42 10.68 -26.36
N TYR A 27 -3.04 9.67 -25.74
CA TYR A 27 -3.02 8.28 -26.17
C TYR A 27 -4.40 7.63 -25.92
N PRO A 28 -5.45 8.04 -26.68
CA PRO A 28 -6.80 7.52 -26.50
C PRO A 28 -6.89 6.00 -26.65
N ASP A 29 -6.02 5.41 -27.47
CA ASP A 29 -5.95 3.96 -27.71
C ASP A 29 -5.55 3.15 -26.47
N PHE A 30 -4.99 3.79 -25.45
CA PHE A 30 -4.60 3.15 -24.18
C PHE A 30 -5.68 3.29 -23.11
N VAL A 31 -6.72 4.08 -23.35
CA VAL A 31 -7.87 4.17 -22.47
C VAL A 31 -8.79 3.01 -22.82
N PRO A 32 -9.16 2.19 -21.82
CA PRO A 32 -10.08 1.10 -22.07
C PRO A 32 -11.40 1.65 -22.63
N ARG A 33 -11.92 0.98 -23.66
CA ARG A 33 -13.15 1.38 -24.34
C ARG A 33 -14.24 1.58 -23.30
N THR A 34 -14.85 2.78 -23.26
CA THR A 34 -16.07 2.97 -22.49
C THR A 34 -17.10 1.99 -23.02
N LEU A 35 -17.51 1.03 -22.20
CA LEU A 35 -18.56 0.08 -22.56
C LEU A 35 -19.77 0.86 -23.06
N ASN A 36 -20.30 0.46 -24.22
CA ASN A 36 -21.51 1.08 -24.74
C ASN A 36 -22.68 0.73 -23.81
N ALA A 37 -23.75 1.54 -23.82
CA ALA A 37 -24.92 1.32 -22.95
C ALA A 37 -25.45 -0.13 -23.03
N ASP A 38 -25.45 -0.72 -24.22
CA ASP A 38 -25.90 -2.09 -24.45
C ASP A 38 -24.98 -3.16 -23.81
N GLU A 39 -23.67 -2.95 -23.82
CA GLU A 39 -22.69 -3.86 -23.20
C GLU A 39 -22.77 -3.78 -21.67
N VAL A 40 -22.97 -2.57 -21.12
CA VAL A 40 -23.21 -2.35 -19.69
C VAL A 40 -24.52 -3.02 -19.26
N ASN A 41 -25.58 -2.88 -20.06
CA ASN A 41 -26.88 -3.51 -19.79
C ASN A 41 -26.79 -5.04 -19.83
N ALA A 42 -26.06 -5.61 -20.79
CA ALA A 42 -25.84 -7.06 -20.88
C ALA A 42 -25.04 -7.59 -19.68
N ALA A 43 -23.99 -6.88 -19.26
CA ALA A 43 -23.22 -7.23 -18.06
C ALA A 43 -24.06 -7.12 -16.77
N LEU A 44 -24.91 -6.10 -16.67
CA LEU A 44 -25.87 -5.92 -15.57
C LEU A 44 -26.92 -7.04 -15.53
N GLU A 45 -27.47 -7.43 -16.68
CA GLU A 45 -28.40 -8.56 -16.78
C GLU A 45 -27.73 -9.87 -16.35
N GLN A 46 -26.49 -10.10 -16.79
CA GLN A 46 -25.73 -11.27 -16.37
C GLN A 46 -25.46 -11.26 -14.86
N TYR A 47 -25.03 -10.12 -14.32
CA TYR A 47 -24.84 -9.95 -12.87
C TYR A 47 -26.14 -10.18 -12.09
N ASN A 48 -27.27 -9.64 -12.57
CA ASN A 48 -28.57 -9.81 -11.93
C ASN A 48 -29.03 -11.27 -11.96
N LYS A 49 -28.81 -12.00 -13.07
CA LYS A 49 -29.06 -13.45 -13.15
C LYS A 49 -28.20 -14.25 -12.18
N GLU A 50 -26.92 -13.94 -12.06
CA GLU A 50 -26.02 -14.61 -11.11
C GLU A 50 -26.38 -14.28 -9.66
N LYS A 51 -26.87 -13.06 -9.39
CA LYS A 51 -27.34 -12.61 -8.09
C LYS A 51 -28.66 -13.29 -7.69
N GLU A 52 -29.60 -13.47 -8.61
CA GLU A 52 -30.84 -14.22 -8.36
C GLU A 52 -30.57 -15.68 -8.01
N GLN A 53 -29.45 -16.24 -8.49
CA GLN A 53 -29.03 -17.61 -8.18
C GLN A 53 -28.32 -17.76 -6.84
N LYS A 54 -27.92 -16.67 -6.17
CA LYS A 54 -27.16 -16.71 -4.91
C LYS A 54 -27.82 -15.86 -3.83
N ASP A 55 -28.11 -16.47 -2.68
CA ASP A 55 -28.62 -15.78 -1.49
C ASP A 55 -27.46 -14.99 -0.83
N LEU A 56 -27.13 -13.82 -1.39
CA LEU A 56 -26.00 -13.00 -0.96
C LEU A 56 -26.36 -12.11 0.24
N PRO A 57 -25.45 -11.92 1.21
CA PRO A 57 -25.67 -10.96 2.30
C PRO A 57 -25.83 -9.55 1.73
N SER A 58 -26.60 -8.71 2.43
CA SER A 58 -26.78 -7.32 2.03
C SER A 58 -25.43 -6.58 2.02
N LEU A 59 -25.36 -5.49 1.25
CA LEU A 59 -24.15 -4.66 1.17
C LEU A 59 -23.68 -4.20 2.55
N THR A 60 -24.61 -3.81 3.43
CA THR A 60 -24.29 -3.35 4.79
C THR A 60 -23.65 -4.45 5.62
N LEU A 61 -24.18 -5.68 5.56
CA LEU A 61 -23.59 -6.83 6.24
C LEU A 61 -22.20 -7.17 5.67
N SER A 62 -22.04 -7.09 4.35
CA SER A 62 -20.77 -7.32 3.65
C SER A 62 -19.68 -6.32 4.04
N LEU A 63 -20.04 -5.09 4.36
CA LEU A 63 -19.11 -4.03 4.74
C LEU A 63 -18.75 -4.03 6.24
N LEU A 64 -19.56 -4.65 7.12
CA LEU A 64 -19.33 -4.63 8.57
C LEU A 64 -17.95 -5.15 8.97
N PRO A 65 -17.47 -6.32 8.50
CA PRO A 65 -16.15 -6.82 8.86
C PRO A 65 -15.01 -5.89 8.42
N ILE A 66 -15.22 -5.05 7.40
CA ILE A 66 -14.19 -4.11 6.94
C ILE A 66 -14.24 -2.82 7.75
N VAL A 67 -15.44 -2.24 7.89
CA VAL A 67 -15.61 -0.90 8.47
C VAL A 67 -15.44 -0.90 9.99
N VAL A 68 -15.98 -1.91 10.69
CA VAL A 68 -15.93 -1.98 12.16
C VAL A 68 -14.51 -1.95 12.72
N PRO A 69 -13.57 -2.82 12.30
CA PRO A 69 -12.22 -2.78 12.86
C PRO A 69 -11.50 -1.46 12.57
N ILE A 70 -11.72 -0.87 11.38
CA ILE A 70 -11.13 0.42 11.01
C ILE A 70 -11.62 1.51 11.97
N VAL A 71 -12.93 1.60 12.19
CA VAL A 71 -13.52 2.59 13.10
C VAL A 71 -13.02 2.39 14.53
N LEU A 72 -12.97 1.16 15.03
CA LEU A 72 -12.48 0.85 16.38
C LEU A 72 -11.01 1.27 16.57
N ILE A 73 -10.14 0.93 15.61
CA ILE A 73 -8.72 1.32 15.64
C ILE A 73 -8.57 2.84 15.56
N PHE A 74 -9.36 3.50 14.73
CA PHE A 74 -9.33 4.95 14.57
C PHE A 74 -9.80 5.68 15.82
N LEU A 75 -10.88 5.21 16.46
CA LEU A 75 -11.37 5.73 17.74
C LEU A 75 -10.32 5.60 18.84
N LYS A 76 -9.68 4.43 18.97
CA LYS A 76 -8.52 4.27 19.87
C LYS A 76 -7.44 5.30 19.57
N ALA A 77 -7.05 5.45 18.30
CA ALA A 77 -5.98 6.38 17.92
C ALA A 77 -6.31 7.84 18.29
N ILE A 78 -7.56 8.26 18.10
CA ILE A 78 -8.04 9.58 18.53
C ILE A 78 -7.97 9.70 20.05
N CYS A 79 -8.56 8.75 20.80
CA CYS A 79 -8.59 8.79 22.25
C CYS A 79 -7.18 8.77 22.86
N SER A 80 -6.26 7.96 22.34
CA SER A 80 -4.89 7.90 22.83
C SER A 80 -4.13 9.19 22.54
N THR A 81 -4.38 9.82 21.39
CA THR A 81 -3.75 11.12 21.06
C THR A 81 -4.29 12.23 21.94
N LEU A 82 -5.61 12.31 22.14
CA LEU A 82 -6.21 13.32 23.03
C LEU A 82 -5.74 13.17 24.48
N ALA A 83 -5.57 11.94 24.96
CA ALA A 83 -5.04 11.66 26.29
C ALA A 83 -3.59 12.13 26.52
N THR A 84 -2.83 12.41 25.44
CA THR A 84 -1.47 12.97 25.53
C THR A 84 -1.40 14.50 25.54
N ILE A 85 -2.53 15.19 25.35
CA ILE A 85 -2.59 16.66 25.38
C ILE A 85 -2.61 17.13 26.84
N GLU A 86 -1.75 18.11 27.17
CA GLU A 86 -1.71 18.73 28.50
C GLU A 86 -3.09 19.28 28.89
N GLY A 87 -3.55 18.94 30.10
CA GLY A 87 -4.89 19.29 30.60
C GLY A 87 -5.98 18.23 30.41
N TRP A 88 -5.73 17.17 29.63
CA TRP A 88 -6.67 16.05 29.39
C TRP A 88 -6.20 14.71 29.96
N SER A 89 -5.20 14.72 30.85
CA SER A 89 -4.59 13.50 31.41
C SER A 89 -5.59 12.59 32.18
N GLY A 90 -6.63 13.16 32.78
CA GLY A 90 -7.71 12.41 33.44
C GLY A 90 -8.60 11.61 32.48
N LEU A 91 -8.56 11.92 31.17
CA LEU A 91 -9.28 11.19 30.13
C LEU A 91 -8.73 9.76 29.96
N ALA A 92 -7.42 9.57 30.17
CA ALA A 92 -6.77 8.25 30.06
C ALA A 92 -7.29 7.24 31.09
N THR A 93 -7.67 7.73 32.27
CA THR A 93 -8.19 6.92 33.39
C THR A 93 -9.70 6.68 33.30
N HIS A 94 -10.40 7.33 32.38
CA HIS A 94 -11.85 7.20 32.26
C HIS A 94 -12.22 5.78 31.78
N PRO A 95 -13.15 5.06 32.45
CA PRO A 95 -13.48 3.66 32.11
C PRO A 95 -13.90 3.46 30.65
N VAL A 96 -14.64 4.41 30.08
CA VAL A 96 -15.06 4.39 28.67
C VAL A 96 -13.86 4.45 27.72
N VAL A 97 -12.84 5.25 28.06
CA VAL A 97 -11.64 5.40 27.23
C VAL A 97 -10.77 4.15 27.31
N GLN A 98 -10.69 3.51 28.48
CA GLN A 98 -10.05 2.20 28.61
C GLN A 98 -10.76 1.12 27.79
N ALA A 99 -12.09 1.10 27.80
CA ALA A 99 -12.87 0.19 26.97
C ALA A 99 -12.62 0.43 25.46
N ILE A 100 -12.63 1.69 25.02
CA ILE A 100 -12.31 2.06 23.62
C ILE A 100 -10.88 1.65 23.27
N ASN A 101 -9.91 1.88 24.16
CA ASN A 101 -8.51 1.50 23.92
C ASN A 101 -8.33 -0.01 23.83
N PHE A 102 -9.08 -0.78 24.61
CA PHE A 102 -9.06 -2.24 24.59
C PHE A 102 -9.68 -2.78 23.29
N VAL A 103 -10.93 -2.39 23.00
CA VAL A 103 -11.70 -2.88 21.84
C VAL A 103 -11.09 -2.37 20.53
N GLY A 104 -10.54 -1.16 20.53
CA GLY A 104 -9.82 -0.57 19.40
C GLY A 104 -8.37 -1.00 19.28
N SER A 105 -7.85 -1.88 20.14
CA SER A 105 -6.54 -2.47 19.90
C SER A 105 -6.58 -3.31 18.62
N PRO A 106 -5.58 -3.21 17.72
CA PRO A 106 -5.66 -3.87 16.41
C PRO A 106 -5.95 -5.37 16.48
N VAL A 107 -5.37 -6.07 17.47
CA VAL A 107 -5.61 -7.51 17.67
C VAL A 107 -7.07 -7.79 18.02
N ILE A 108 -7.65 -7.05 18.97
CA ILE A 108 -9.03 -7.25 19.41
C ILE A 108 -10.02 -6.80 18.32
N ALA A 109 -9.78 -5.65 17.69
CA ALA A 109 -10.61 -5.13 16.61
C ALA A 109 -10.66 -6.12 15.42
N LEU A 110 -9.53 -6.70 15.02
CA LEU A 110 -9.48 -7.71 13.97
C LEU A 110 -10.13 -9.04 14.40
N ALA A 111 -9.99 -9.45 15.66
CA ALA A 111 -10.72 -10.62 16.18
C ALA A 111 -12.23 -10.42 16.11
N ILE A 112 -12.74 -9.24 16.49
CA ILE A 112 -14.15 -8.87 16.35
C ILE A 112 -14.56 -8.90 14.88
N SER A 113 -13.73 -8.38 13.98
CA SER A 113 -13.98 -8.44 12.53
C SER A 113 -14.16 -9.87 12.02
N VAL A 114 -13.31 -10.82 12.44
CA VAL A 114 -13.43 -12.22 12.05
C VAL A 114 -14.75 -12.82 12.57
N LEU A 115 -15.11 -12.54 13.83
CA LEU A 115 -16.39 -12.97 14.38
C LEU A 115 -17.57 -12.38 13.60
N LEU A 116 -17.52 -11.08 13.28
CA LEU A 116 -18.54 -10.44 12.46
C LEU A 116 -18.64 -11.10 11.08
N ALA A 117 -17.52 -11.39 10.41
CA ALA A 117 -17.53 -12.06 9.12
C ALA A 117 -18.23 -13.44 9.21
N VAL A 118 -17.90 -14.24 10.22
CA VAL A 118 -18.52 -15.55 10.44
C VAL A 118 -20.03 -15.42 10.70
N TYR A 119 -20.44 -14.55 11.62
CA TYR A 119 -21.84 -14.46 12.01
C TYR A 119 -22.73 -13.69 11.03
N THR A 120 -22.18 -12.81 10.19
CA THR A 120 -22.97 -11.99 9.26
C THR A 120 -22.94 -12.47 7.82
N LEU A 121 -21.81 -12.99 7.34
CA LEU A 121 -21.66 -13.36 5.91
C LEU A 121 -21.94 -14.84 5.66
N VAL A 122 -21.70 -15.69 6.65
CA VAL A 122 -21.88 -17.14 6.52
C VAL A 122 -22.80 -17.74 7.61
N PRO A 123 -23.93 -17.08 7.99
CA PRO A 123 -24.74 -17.50 9.14
C PRO A 123 -25.40 -18.87 8.97
N ARG A 124 -25.53 -19.35 7.73
CA ARG A 124 -26.21 -20.61 7.38
C ARG A 124 -25.25 -21.69 6.87
N MET A 125 -23.94 -21.41 6.81
CA MET A 125 -22.95 -22.40 6.39
C MET A 125 -22.71 -23.38 7.54
N ASP A 126 -22.47 -24.64 7.21
CA ASP A 126 -22.09 -25.63 8.19
C ASP A 126 -20.68 -25.33 8.75
N LYS A 127 -20.38 -25.94 9.89
CA LYS A 127 -19.12 -25.68 10.61
C LYS A 127 -17.89 -26.11 9.82
N HIS A 128 -17.99 -27.16 9.02
CA HIS A 128 -16.86 -27.69 8.24
C HIS A 128 -16.51 -26.71 7.13
N THR A 129 -17.50 -26.33 6.32
CA THR A 129 -17.28 -25.36 5.24
C THR A 129 -16.83 -24.00 5.78
N THR A 130 -17.34 -23.57 6.95
CA THR A 130 -16.87 -22.35 7.60
C THR A 130 -15.39 -22.44 8.00
N ALA A 131 -14.95 -23.58 8.55
CA ALA A 131 -13.57 -23.81 8.93
C ALA A 131 -12.63 -23.81 7.70
N GLU A 132 -13.03 -24.45 6.59
CA GLU A 132 -12.28 -24.41 5.33
C GLU A 132 -12.07 -22.97 4.84
N ARG A 133 -13.11 -22.11 4.89
CA ARG A 133 -12.98 -20.69 4.52
C ARG A 133 -12.04 -19.91 5.43
N LEU A 134 -12.05 -20.21 6.72
CA LEU A 134 -11.10 -19.60 7.66
C LEU A 134 -9.66 -20.08 7.38
N GLU A 135 -9.48 -21.34 7.01
CA GLU A 135 -8.19 -21.91 6.62
C GLU A 135 -7.65 -21.28 5.33
N GLU A 136 -8.48 -21.09 4.30
CA GLU A 136 -8.13 -20.34 3.09
C GLU A 136 -7.61 -18.93 3.43
N GLY A 137 -8.29 -18.24 4.36
CA GLY A 137 -7.86 -16.93 4.86
C GLY A 137 -6.49 -16.99 5.56
N LEU A 138 -6.26 -18.01 6.39
CA LEU A 138 -4.98 -18.21 7.08
C LEU A 138 -3.85 -18.50 6.10
N GLN A 139 -4.09 -19.34 5.08
CA GLN A 139 -3.12 -19.64 4.02
C GLN A 139 -2.73 -18.36 3.27
N SER A 140 -3.70 -17.50 2.93
CA SER A 140 -3.42 -16.21 2.30
C SER A 140 -2.60 -15.27 3.19
N ALA A 141 -2.77 -15.32 4.52
CA ALA A 141 -2.00 -14.52 5.47
C ALA A 141 -0.63 -15.11 5.83
N GLY A 142 -0.40 -16.39 5.55
CA GLY A 142 0.79 -17.14 5.97
C GLY A 142 2.11 -16.53 5.49
N ILE A 143 2.17 -16.05 4.23
CA ILE A 143 3.40 -15.41 3.72
C ILE A 143 3.74 -14.13 4.48
N ILE A 144 2.74 -13.34 4.86
CA ILE A 144 2.94 -12.10 5.63
C ILE A 144 3.49 -12.45 7.02
N LEU A 145 2.90 -13.46 7.68
CA LEU A 145 3.36 -13.94 8.98
C LEU A 145 4.81 -14.45 8.93
N LEU A 146 5.14 -15.29 7.93
CA LEU A 146 6.49 -15.84 7.75
C LEU A 146 7.52 -14.76 7.50
N VAL A 147 7.25 -13.83 6.58
CA VAL A 147 8.20 -12.76 6.23
C VAL A 147 8.37 -11.78 7.39
N THR A 148 7.30 -11.44 8.11
CA THR A 148 7.38 -10.58 9.30
C THR A 148 8.17 -11.26 10.42
N GLY A 149 7.92 -12.55 10.68
CA GLY A 149 8.64 -13.33 11.68
C GLY A 149 10.12 -13.48 11.35
N ALA A 150 10.46 -13.80 10.09
CA ALA A 150 11.83 -13.89 9.62
C ALA A 150 12.55 -12.53 9.69
N GLY A 151 11.88 -11.44 9.28
CA GLY A 151 12.40 -10.09 9.41
C GLY A 151 12.64 -9.67 10.86
N GLY A 152 11.75 -10.05 11.78
CA GLY A 152 11.92 -9.83 13.22
C GLY A 152 13.10 -10.61 13.81
N ALA A 153 13.26 -11.89 13.43
CA ALA A 153 14.39 -12.72 13.85
C ALA A 153 15.72 -12.19 13.31
N LEU A 154 15.79 -11.82 12.03
CA LEU A 154 16.96 -11.16 11.44
C LEU A 154 17.25 -9.84 12.14
N GLY A 155 16.22 -9.05 12.46
CA GLY A 155 16.39 -7.79 13.18
C GLY A 155 16.95 -7.97 14.59
N ALA A 156 16.54 -9.03 15.31
CA ALA A 156 17.13 -9.40 16.59
C ALA A 156 18.60 -9.81 16.43
N ILE A 157 18.93 -10.63 15.43
CA ILE A 157 20.33 -11.01 15.15
C ILE A 157 21.17 -9.78 14.80
N LEU A 158 20.69 -8.85 13.97
CA LEU A 158 21.41 -7.62 13.60
C LEU A 158 21.69 -6.72 14.80
N ARG A 159 20.72 -6.62 15.72
CA ARG A 159 20.88 -5.87 16.97
C ARG A 159 21.90 -6.55 17.89
N ASP A 160 21.75 -7.85 18.12
CA ASP A 160 22.50 -8.57 19.14
C ASP A 160 23.94 -8.89 18.68
N SER A 161 24.18 -9.01 17.37
CA SER A 161 25.52 -9.20 16.78
C SER A 161 26.35 -7.91 16.64
N GLY A 162 25.75 -6.74 16.83
CA GLY A 162 26.39 -5.44 16.54
C GLY A 162 26.54 -5.12 15.05
N ALA A 163 26.13 -6.01 14.14
CA ALA A 163 26.17 -5.75 12.70
C ALA A 163 25.28 -4.56 12.29
N GLY A 164 24.17 -4.34 13.00
CA GLY A 164 23.30 -3.17 12.79
C GLY A 164 24.01 -1.84 13.04
N GLN A 165 24.89 -1.78 14.04
CA GLN A 165 25.72 -0.61 14.33
C GLN A 165 26.73 -0.34 13.22
N GLN A 166 27.42 -1.38 12.73
CA GLN A 166 28.38 -1.26 11.64
C GLN A 166 27.71 -0.79 10.33
N LEU A 167 26.52 -1.33 10.01
CA LEU A 167 25.74 -0.88 8.86
C LEU A 167 25.28 0.57 9.02
N ALA A 168 24.86 0.97 10.22
CA ALA A 168 24.49 2.35 10.50
C ALA A 168 25.66 3.32 10.29
N GLU A 169 26.87 2.96 10.73
CA GLU A 169 28.10 3.75 10.52
C GLU A 169 28.46 3.86 9.03
N GLN A 170 28.31 2.78 8.26
CA GLN A 170 28.53 2.84 6.81
C GLN A 170 27.51 3.74 6.12
N VAL A 171 26.24 3.67 6.51
CA VAL A 171 25.19 4.50 5.93
C VAL A 171 25.33 5.96 6.34
N ALA A 172 25.85 6.25 7.55
CA ALA A 172 26.17 7.62 7.97
C ALA A 172 27.21 8.29 7.06
N ASN A 173 28.03 7.52 6.34
CA ASN A 173 29.02 8.02 5.38
C ASN A 173 28.49 8.14 3.95
N LEU A 174 27.27 7.68 3.66
CA LEU A 174 26.67 7.84 2.34
C LEU A 174 26.11 9.25 2.16
N PRO A 175 26.09 9.79 0.93
CA PRO A 175 25.52 11.11 0.63
C PRO A 175 23.98 11.13 0.62
N ILE A 176 23.34 10.03 1.01
CA ILE A 176 21.89 9.84 1.04
C ILE A 176 21.39 9.71 2.48
N SER A 177 20.20 10.22 2.76
CA SER A 177 19.60 10.09 4.08
C SER A 177 19.33 8.62 4.44
N PRO A 178 19.62 8.21 5.69
CA PRO A 178 19.28 6.86 6.16
C PRO A 178 17.78 6.53 6.04
N ILE A 179 16.89 7.52 6.00
CA ILE A 179 15.45 7.33 5.79
C ILE A 179 15.14 6.69 4.42
N LEU A 180 16.05 6.81 3.45
CA LEU A 180 15.90 6.15 2.15
C LEU A 180 16.19 4.64 2.19
N ILE A 181 16.83 4.11 3.23
CA ILE A 181 17.05 2.65 3.36
C ILE A 181 15.73 1.88 3.26
N PRO A 182 14.73 2.11 4.13
CA PRO A 182 13.45 1.39 4.04
C PRO A 182 12.72 1.64 2.72
N PHE A 183 12.87 2.83 2.12
CA PHE A 183 12.29 3.13 0.81
C PHE A 183 12.89 2.25 -0.31
N ILE A 184 14.22 2.15 -0.36
CA ILE A 184 14.94 1.36 -1.37
C ILE A 184 14.66 -0.13 -1.15
N VAL A 185 14.74 -0.61 0.09
CA VAL A 185 14.47 -2.03 0.40
C VAL A 185 13.03 -2.38 0.02
N ALA A 186 12.05 -1.54 0.36
CA ALA A 186 10.66 -1.76 -0.03
C ALA A 186 10.49 -1.78 -1.55
N THR A 187 11.17 -0.88 -2.26
CA THR A 187 11.16 -0.81 -3.73
C THR A 187 11.67 -2.11 -4.37
N LEU A 188 12.81 -2.61 -3.90
CA LEU A 188 13.41 -3.84 -4.41
C LEU A 188 12.57 -5.07 -4.09
N VAL A 189 12.07 -5.19 -2.85
CA VAL A 189 11.19 -6.30 -2.46
C VAL A 189 9.89 -6.24 -3.25
N ARG A 190 9.29 -5.05 -3.44
CA ARG A 190 8.09 -4.89 -4.26
C ARG A 190 8.32 -5.32 -5.69
N LEU A 191 9.46 -4.94 -6.28
CA LEU A 191 9.80 -5.34 -7.64
C LEU A 191 9.89 -6.87 -7.74
N ILE A 192 10.56 -7.55 -6.80
CA ILE A 192 10.75 -9.01 -6.85
C ILE A 192 9.44 -9.77 -6.52
N GLN A 193 8.82 -9.40 -5.40
CA GLN A 193 7.79 -10.20 -4.73
C GLN A 193 6.36 -9.75 -5.07
N GLY A 194 6.17 -8.52 -5.55
CA GLY A 194 4.92 -8.07 -6.13
C GLY A 194 3.82 -7.67 -5.15
N SER A 195 3.94 -7.87 -3.83
CA SER A 195 2.95 -7.41 -2.84
C SER A 195 3.44 -6.17 -2.09
N GLY A 196 2.67 -5.08 -2.16
CA GLY A 196 2.99 -3.81 -1.51
C GLY A 196 3.04 -3.95 0.02
N THR A 197 2.12 -4.72 0.60
CA THR A 197 2.07 -4.94 2.04
C THR A 197 3.26 -5.75 2.53
N VAL A 198 3.62 -6.84 1.83
CA VAL A 198 4.78 -7.65 2.21
C VAL A 198 6.07 -6.85 2.05
N ALA A 199 6.23 -6.13 0.93
CA ALA A 199 7.40 -5.30 0.70
C ALA A 199 7.59 -4.21 1.77
N MET A 200 6.51 -3.52 2.14
CA MET A 200 6.52 -2.51 3.19
C MET A 200 6.91 -3.11 4.56
N ILE A 201 6.27 -4.22 4.97
CA ILE A 201 6.54 -4.83 6.28
C ILE A 201 7.98 -5.38 6.33
N THR A 202 8.43 -6.04 5.25
CA THR A 202 9.80 -6.56 5.15
C THR A 202 10.83 -5.44 5.32
N ALA A 203 10.65 -4.35 4.58
CA ALA A 203 11.56 -3.22 4.64
C ALA A 203 11.59 -2.56 6.02
N ALA A 204 10.41 -2.43 6.67
CA ALA A 204 10.32 -1.91 8.03
C ALA A 204 11.05 -2.81 9.03
N SER A 205 10.82 -4.12 8.99
CA SER A 205 11.45 -5.10 9.90
C SER A 205 12.98 -5.14 9.76
N ILE A 206 13.50 -5.08 8.53
CA ILE A 206 14.95 -5.10 8.29
C ILE A 206 15.61 -3.77 8.67
N SER A 207 14.95 -2.65 8.37
CA SER A 207 15.56 -1.32 8.52
C SER A 207 15.47 -0.79 9.95
N ALA A 208 14.42 -1.15 10.70
CA ALA A 208 14.20 -0.64 12.06
C ALA A 208 15.40 -0.77 13.01
N PRO A 209 16.07 -1.95 13.16
CA PRO A 209 17.20 -2.09 14.07
C PRO A 209 18.43 -1.28 13.66
N ILE A 210 18.61 -1.01 12.35
CA ILE A 210 19.71 -0.19 11.82
C ILE A 210 19.44 1.28 12.13
N LEU A 211 18.24 1.75 11.80
CA LEU A 211 17.84 3.15 11.99
C LEU A 211 17.76 3.54 13.46
N ALA A 212 17.42 2.60 14.34
CA ALA A 212 17.38 2.83 15.79
C ALA A 212 18.76 3.17 16.39
N GLN A 213 19.85 2.82 15.71
CA GLN A 213 21.21 3.16 16.15
C GLN A 213 21.65 4.57 15.74
N ILE A 214 20.92 5.24 14.84
CA ILE A 214 21.30 6.55 14.32
C ILE A 214 20.54 7.64 15.10
N PRO A 215 21.24 8.49 15.88
CA PRO A 215 20.58 9.52 16.67
C PRO A 215 19.82 10.52 15.81
N GLY A 216 18.64 10.93 16.29
CA GLY A 216 17.80 11.95 15.65
C GLY A 216 16.90 11.46 14.52
N ILE A 217 17.05 10.21 14.03
CA ILE A 217 16.20 9.71 12.95
C ILE A 217 14.72 9.73 13.33
N ASN A 218 13.94 10.36 12.46
CA ASN A 218 12.51 10.35 12.55
C ASN A 218 11.94 9.00 12.07
N MET A 219 11.71 8.08 13.02
CA MET A 219 11.18 6.74 12.73
C MET A 219 9.78 6.78 12.09
N LEU A 220 9.03 7.86 12.31
CA LEU A 220 7.77 8.07 11.63
C LEU A 220 7.97 8.22 10.12
N LEU A 221 8.93 9.05 9.70
CA LEU A 221 9.28 9.25 8.29
C LEU A 221 9.92 7.99 7.68
N ALA A 222 10.73 7.25 8.42
CA ALA A 222 11.27 5.96 7.99
C ALA A 222 10.18 4.93 7.66
N ALA A 223 9.13 4.86 8.47
CA ALA A 223 7.99 4.00 8.15
C ALA A 223 7.21 4.50 6.93
N GLN A 224 7.03 5.82 6.77
CA GLN A 224 6.41 6.37 5.55
C GLN A 224 7.26 6.08 4.30
N ALA A 225 8.59 6.12 4.41
CA ALA A 225 9.52 5.72 3.36
C ALA A 225 9.31 4.25 2.96
N ALA A 226 9.18 3.33 3.92
CA ALA A 226 8.82 1.94 3.62
C ALA A 226 7.49 1.82 2.87
N THR A 227 6.47 2.59 3.29
CA THR A 227 5.15 2.61 2.64
C THR A 227 5.21 3.16 1.22
N MET A 228 5.88 4.29 0.99
CA MET A 228 5.98 4.89 -0.34
C MET A 228 6.84 4.03 -1.27
N GLY A 229 7.90 3.40 -0.76
CA GLY A 229 8.76 2.50 -1.52
C GLY A 229 8.03 1.27 -2.05
N SER A 230 7.00 0.78 -1.34
CA SER A 230 6.25 -0.41 -1.76
C SER A 230 5.25 -0.16 -2.89
N LEU A 231 5.10 1.09 -3.35
CA LEU A 231 4.24 1.46 -4.47
C LEU A 231 4.93 1.28 -5.84
N PHE A 232 6.21 0.93 -5.88
CA PHE A 232 6.97 0.87 -7.12
C PHE A 232 6.42 -0.17 -8.10
N PHE A 233 6.19 0.26 -9.34
CA PHE A 233 6.05 -0.56 -10.55
C PHE A 233 5.32 -1.90 -10.33
N GLY A 234 4.03 -1.87 -10.01
CA GLY A 234 3.24 -3.10 -9.92
C GLY A 234 3.07 -3.76 -11.28
N TYR A 235 3.49 -5.00 -11.47
CA TYR A 235 3.41 -5.71 -12.76
C TYR A 235 2.73 -7.09 -12.61
N PHE A 236 2.97 -8.04 -13.50
CA PHE A 236 2.39 -9.39 -13.48
C PHE A 236 2.51 -10.17 -12.15
N ASN A 237 3.41 -9.78 -11.24
CA ASN A 237 3.51 -10.33 -9.88
C ASN A 237 2.60 -9.63 -8.83
N ASP A 238 1.88 -8.58 -9.20
CA ASP A 238 0.97 -7.81 -8.35
C ASP A 238 -0.49 -8.21 -8.60
N SER A 239 -1.24 -8.54 -7.55
CA SER A 239 -2.65 -8.93 -7.67
C SER A 239 -3.52 -7.77 -8.15
N LEU A 240 -3.22 -6.54 -7.73
CA LEU A 240 -3.99 -5.36 -8.14
C LEU A 240 -3.77 -5.00 -9.61
N PHE A 241 -2.61 -5.32 -10.18
CA PHE A 241 -2.38 -5.23 -11.62
C PHE A 241 -3.43 -6.02 -12.39
N TRP A 242 -3.72 -7.25 -11.96
CA TRP A 242 -4.71 -8.09 -12.62
C TRP A 242 -6.14 -7.62 -12.38
N VAL A 243 -6.47 -7.22 -11.15
CA VAL A 243 -7.83 -6.74 -10.82
C VAL A 243 -8.17 -5.50 -11.63
N VAL A 244 -7.30 -4.48 -11.62
CA VAL A 244 -7.56 -3.21 -12.31
C VAL A 244 -7.64 -3.41 -13.82
N ASN A 245 -6.70 -4.14 -14.42
CA ASN A 245 -6.70 -4.36 -15.85
C ASN A 245 -7.89 -5.19 -16.34
N ARG A 246 -8.35 -6.18 -15.56
CA ARG A 246 -9.56 -6.96 -15.89
C ARG A 246 -10.83 -6.14 -15.73
N MET A 247 -10.94 -5.34 -14.66
CA MET A 247 -12.08 -4.43 -14.46
C MET A 247 -12.18 -3.41 -15.58
N MET A 248 -11.04 -3.00 -16.13
CA MET A 248 -10.97 -2.11 -17.28
C MET A 248 -11.12 -2.83 -18.63
N GLY A 249 -11.12 -4.17 -18.68
CA GLY A 249 -11.20 -4.93 -19.94
C GLY A 249 -9.95 -4.84 -20.82
N VAL A 250 -8.79 -4.47 -20.25
CA VAL A 250 -7.53 -4.32 -20.99
C VAL A 250 -6.83 -5.67 -21.11
N SER A 251 -6.72 -6.19 -22.33
CA SER A 251 -6.07 -7.48 -22.62
C SER A 251 -4.65 -7.35 -23.15
N ASP A 252 -4.28 -6.21 -23.75
CA ASP A 252 -2.93 -5.97 -24.27
C ASP A 252 -1.92 -5.68 -23.15
N VAL A 253 -0.84 -6.45 -23.09
CA VAL A 253 0.17 -6.37 -22.03
C VAL A 253 0.81 -4.99 -21.93
N LYS A 254 1.03 -4.29 -23.05
CA LYS A 254 1.62 -2.94 -23.01
C LYS A 254 0.64 -1.94 -22.41
N GLN A 255 -0.62 -2.01 -22.83
CA GLN A 255 -1.68 -1.18 -22.23
C GLN A 255 -1.83 -1.47 -20.74
N GLN A 256 -1.77 -2.74 -20.33
CA GLN A 256 -1.88 -3.13 -18.92
C GLN A 256 -0.80 -2.49 -18.03
N MET A 257 0.45 -2.43 -18.51
CA MET A 257 1.53 -1.76 -17.80
C MET A 257 1.36 -0.24 -17.76
N VAL A 258 0.89 0.37 -18.85
CA VAL A 258 0.65 1.83 -18.92
C VAL A 258 -0.48 2.25 -17.98
N VAL A 259 -1.49 1.40 -17.82
CA VAL A 259 -2.68 1.63 -16.98
C VAL A 259 -2.39 1.41 -15.50
N TRP A 260 -1.50 0.48 -15.11
CA TRP A 260 -1.25 0.17 -13.69
C TRP A 260 0.19 0.44 -13.23
N SER A 261 1.19 -0.07 -13.93
CA SER A 261 2.60 0.03 -13.52
C SER A 261 3.10 1.47 -13.52
N VAL A 262 2.65 2.30 -14.47
CA VAL A 262 3.06 3.71 -14.56
C VAL A 262 2.43 4.57 -13.46
N PRO A 263 1.10 4.55 -13.22
CA PRO A 263 0.49 5.28 -12.10
C PRO A 263 1.07 4.92 -10.73
N THR A 264 1.30 3.62 -10.48
CA THR A 264 1.90 3.17 -9.20
C THR A 264 3.31 3.73 -9.03
N THR A 265 4.09 3.78 -10.11
CA THR A 265 5.43 4.40 -10.09
C THR A 265 5.38 5.93 -9.94
N ILE A 266 4.36 6.59 -10.48
CA ILE A 266 4.14 8.03 -10.26
C ILE A 266 3.86 8.30 -8.77
N ALA A 267 2.99 7.51 -8.15
CA ALA A 267 2.73 7.61 -6.71
C ALA A 267 3.97 7.28 -5.87
N TRP A 268 4.74 6.25 -6.24
CA TRP A 268 6.04 5.95 -5.62
C TRP A 268 7.00 7.14 -5.68
N ALA A 269 7.10 7.80 -6.83
CA ALA A 269 8.00 8.92 -7.02
C ALA A 269 7.55 10.17 -6.24
N ILE A 270 6.27 10.52 -6.33
CA ILE A 270 5.70 11.65 -5.59
C ILE A 270 5.80 11.40 -4.08
N GLY A 271 5.43 10.21 -3.62
CA GLY A 271 5.48 9.81 -2.22
C GLY A 271 6.91 9.78 -1.68
N GLY A 272 7.84 9.15 -2.40
CA GLY A 272 9.27 9.11 -2.03
C GLY A 272 9.89 10.50 -1.98
N THR A 273 9.62 11.34 -2.97
CA THR A 273 10.04 12.75 -2.99
C THR A 273 9.43 13.52 -1.83
N GLY A 274 8.13 13.32 -1.55
CA GLY A 274 7.43 13.95 -0.43
C GLY A 274 8.04 13.59 0.92
N VAL A 275 8.34 12.30 1.15
CA VAL A 275 9.01 11.84 2.36
C VAL A 275 10.42 12.45 2.48
N ALA A 276 11.19 12.47 1.39
CA ALA A 276 12.52 13.08 1.36
C ALA A 276 12.48 14.59 1.67
N LEU A 277 11.52 15.33 1.10
CA LEU A 277 11.34 16.76 1.35
C LEU A 277 10.91 17.04 2.79
N ILE A 278 9.99 16.26 3.35
CA ILE A 278 9.60 16.41 4.76
C ILE A 278 10.79 16.11 5.66
N ASN A 279 11.61 15.11 5.33
CA ASN A 279 12.84 14.83 6.08
C ASN A 279 13.87 15.96 5.96
N LEU A 280 13.98 16.60 4.79
CA LEU A 280 14.86 17.75 4.59
C LEU A 280 14.42 18.97 5.42
N LEU A 281 13.12 19.22 5.51
CA LEU A 281 12.55 20.40 6.18
C LEU A 281 12.41 20.23 7.70
N PHE A 282 12.08 19.01 8.16
CA PHE A 282 11.68 18.74 9.54
C PHE A 282 12.45 17.61 10.21
N GLY A 283 13.34 16.91 9.48
CA GLY A 283 14.15 15.82 10.01
C GLY A 283 15.59 16.23 10.30
N SER A 284 16.33 15.35 10.97
CA SER A 284 17.79 15.48 11.15
C SER A 284 18.51 14.59 10.15
N GLY A 285 19.23 15.18 9.19
CA GLY A 285 20.04 14.44 8.20
C GLY A 285 19.41 14.25 6.82
N GLY A 286 18.46 15.11 6.41
CA GLY A 286 17.99 15.14 5.02
C GLY A 286 19.06 15.67 4.06
N SER A 287 19.24 14.99 2.93
CA SER A 287 20.13 15.41 1.85
C SER A 287 19.31 16.02 0.72
N TRP A 288 19.83 17.09 0.10
CA TRP A 288 19.23 17.68 -1.11
C TRP A 288 19.22 16.72 -2.30
N LEU A 289 20.00 15.63 -2.24
CA LEU A 289 20.03 14.57 -3.25
C LEU A 289 18.90 13.55 -3.08
N ASP A 290 18.31 13.43 -1.89
CA ASP A 290 17.29 12.42 -1.60
C ASP A 290 16.05 12.52 -2.49
N PRO A 291 15.53 13.74 -2.79
CA PRO A 291 14.39 13.88 -3.69
C PRO A 291 14.74 13.59 -5.15
N LEU A 292 16.03 13.64 -5.54
CA LEU A 292 16.44 13.41 -6.93
C LEU A 292 16.29 11.94 -7.35
N LEU A 293 16.55 11.00 -6.44
CA LEU A 293 16.51 9.57 -6.76
C LEU A 293 15.13 9.14 -7.30
N PRO A 294 14.00 9.43 -6.61
CA PRO A 294 12.69 9.07 -7.14
C PRO A 294 12.33 9.82 -8.44
N ILE A 295 12.74 11.10 -8.57
CA ILE A 295 12.48 11.92 -9.76
C ILE A 295 13.22 11.40 -10.99
N VAL A 296 14.50 11.05 -10.86
CA VAL A 296 15.31 10.53 -11.96
C VAL A 296 14.78 9.19 -12.44
N VAL A 297 14.42 8.29 -11.53
CA VAL A 297 13.81 7.00 -11.87
C VAL A 297 12.47 7.20 -12.58
N LEU A 298 11.63 8.13 -12.10
CA LEU A 298 10.37 8.46 -12.77
C LEU A 298 10.61 9.00 -14.19
N ALA A 299 11.59 9.90 -14.37
CA ALA A 299 11.93 10.46 -15.67
C ALA A 299 12.36 9.36 -16.65
N ALA A 300 13.19 8.41 -16.21
CA ALA A 300 13.61 7.27 -17.01
C ALA A 300 12.42 6.40 -17.45
N ILE A 301 11.47 6.13 -16.53
CA ILE A 301 10.26 5.36 -16.84
C ILE A 301 9.35 6.12 -17.80
N MET A 302 9.16 7.42 -17.62
CA MET A 302 8.36 8.26 -18.53
C MET A 302 8.96 8.35 -19.94
N LEU A 303 10.30 8.38 -20.05
CA LEU A 303 10.99 8.30 -21.33
C LEU A 303 10.77 6.94 -22.00
N TRP A 304 10.84 5.85 -21.23
CA TRP A 304 10.56 4.51 -21.72
C TRP A 304 9.11 4.36 -22.21
N VAL A 305 8.13 4.93 -21.50
CA VAL A 305 6.71 4.97 -21.95
C VAL A 305 6.58 5.71 -23.29
N ARG A 306 7.23 6.87 -23.43
CA ARG A 306 7.23 7.64 -24.69
C ARG A 306 7.82 6.83 -25.84
N TRP A 307 8.91 6.11 -25.59
CA TRP A 307 9.55 5.25 -26.60
C TRP A 307 8.64 4.10 -27.03
N GLN A 308 7.96 3.43 -26.08
CA GLN A 308 6.98 2.39 -26.41
C GLN A 308 5.80 2.91 -27.24
N ALA A 309 5.33 4.13 -26.96
CA ALA A 309 4.25 4.75 -27.70
C ALA A 309 4.65 5.15 -29.14
N GLN A 310 5.91 5.52 -29.39
CA GLN A 310 6.43 5.78 -30.73
C GLN A 310 6.47 4.51 -31.59
N GLY A 311 6.90 3.38 -31.02
CA GLY A 311 6.91 2.09 -31.72
C GLY A 311 5.53 1.54 -32.09
N ILE A 312 4.43 2.10 -31.57
CA ILE A 312 3.05 1.80 -31.98
C ILE A 312 2.65 2.64 -33.20
N LYS A 313 3.05 3.92 -33.24
CA LYS A 313 2.78 4.80 -34.39
C LYS A 313 3.49 4.32 -35.66
N ASP A 314 4.73 3.85 -35.54
CA ASP A 314 5.50 3.36 -36.69
C ASP A 314 4.90 2.08 -37.30
N LYS A 315 4.18 1.27 -36.52
CA LYS A 315 3.48 0.06 -37.04
C LYS A 315 2.17 0.37 -37.77
N LEU A 316 1.59 1.55 -37.56
CA LEU A 316 0.38 2.00 -38.24
C LEU A 316 0.68 2.73 -39.55
N VAL A 317 1.89 3.28 -39.71
CA VAL A 317 2.32 3.99 -40.94
C VAL A 317 2.85 3.04 -42.03
N VAL A 318 3.22 1.81 -41.69
CA VAL A 318 3.74 0.80 -42.66
C VAL A 318 2.61 -0.03 -43.29
N LYS A 319 1.35 0.43 -43.20
CA LYS A 319 0.19 -0.29 -43.74
C LYS A 319 -0.59 0.43 -44.84
N ASP A 320 0.01 1.46 -45.45
CA ASP A 320 -0.47 2.12 -46.67
C ASP A 320 0.41 1.77 -47.87
#